data_AF-A0AAD5IT05-F1
#
_entry.id   AF-A0AAD5IT05-F1
#
_cell.length_a   1.000
_cell.length_b   1.000
_cell.length_c   1.000
_cell.angle_alpha   90.00
_cell.angle_beta   90.00
_cell.angle_gamma   90.00
#
_symmetry.space_group_name_H-M   'P 1'
#
loop_
_entity.id
_entity.type
_entity.pdbx_description
1 polymer ?
#
loop_
_entity_poly.entity_id
_entity_poly.type
_entity_poly.pdbx_seq_one_letter_code
_entity_poly.pdbx_strand_id
1 'polypeptide(L)'
;MEKKGRKPHVLIVPNTGQGHITPMVQFGKRLVSKGIKVTLVTSVYLSKSMHVDPESSIAIETISDGFDEIDPRNAGITSKVYFPSFRINGSRTLAELIEKLANNGQPATAIVYDGLLSWALDVAKQYGLLKVAFFTQSCAVNSINYHVNKKLLPLPITGSHVSLPELPPLLPTETSLFLLVYGKTSPPHLQELVSNQFSNMDEADWVLFNTFYKLEEKIVDWMAKLWKVATVGPTLPSMYLDKRIEDDKDYGIKLFKPKTSDCMNWLNDKPIGSVVYVSFGSVAILSQEQTEELAWALKGINCYFLWVVRDSLETKLPDKFIEETSDKGLIVSWCPQLAVLAHESIGCFVTHCGFNSVLEALSLGVPMVAMPQWIDQPTNAKFVEDVWGTGIRVLPDEKDLVERQVLQKAIKEIMEGEKGKVIKKNAMKWKELAKEAIDEGGSSDNNINEFAAALF
;
A
#
# COMPACT_ATOMS: atom_id res chain seq x y z
N MET A 1 -43.53 -19.39 -5.15
CA MET A 1 -42.47 -18.99 -4.20
C MET A 1 -41.46 -18.17 -4.97
N GLU A 2 -41.53 -16.86 -4.85
CA GLU A 2 -40.48 -15.97 -5.34
C GLU A 2 -39.15 -16.40 -4.72
N LYS A 3 -38.14 -16.69 -5.55
CA LYS A 3 -36.76 -16.84 -5.08
C LYS A 3 -36.38 -15.49 -4.46
N LYS A 4 -36.41 -15.37 -3.14
CA LYS A 4 -35.73 -14.26 -2.44
C LYS A 4 -34.32 -14.17 -3.02
N GLY A 5 -34.04 -13.08 -3.74
CA GLY A 5 -32.76 -12.88 -4.44
C GLY A 5 -31.62 -13.09 -3.47
N ARG A 6 -30.74 -14.05 -3.79
CA ARG A 6 -29.63 -14.42 -2.94
C ARG A 6 -28.61 -13.28 -2.96
N LYS A 7 -28.28 -12.73 -1.79
CA LYS A 7 -27.28 -11.66 -1.65
C LYS A 7 -25.92 -12.12 -2.22
N PRO A 8 -25.29 -11.38 -3.14
CA PRO A 8 -23.98 -11.73 -3.67
C PRO A 8 -22.93 -11.84 -2.57
N HIS A 9 -21.98 -12.75 -2.74
CA HIS A 9 -20.95 -13.05 -1.75
C HIS A 9 -19.55 -12.96 -2.38
N VAL A 10 -18.77 -11.99 -1.93
CA VAL A 10 -17.41 -11.74 -2.41
C VAL A 10 -16.40 -12.30 -1.40
N LEU A 11 -15.46 -13.10 -1.90
CA LEU A 11 -14.27 -13.51 -1.14
C LEU A 11 -13.12 -12.56 -1.47
N ILE A 12 -12.52 -11.97 -0.45
CA ILE A 12 -11.33 -11.10 -0.58
C ILE A 12 -10.11 -11.90 -0.17
N VAL A 13 -9.18 -12.13 -1.09
CA VAL A 13 -7.98 -12.96 -0.89
C VAL A 13 -6.73 -12.08 -1.05
N PRO A 14 -6.28 -11.39 0.01
CA PRO A 14 -5.10 -10.53 -0.04
C PRO A 14 -3.80 -11.34 0.08
N ASN A 15 -2.70 -10.76 -0.38
CA ASN A 15 -1.38 -11.17 0.08
C ASN A 15 -1.22 -10.87 1.59
N THR A 16 -0.41 -11.63 2.31
CA THR A 16 -0.35 -11.63 3.79
C THR A 16 0.31 -10.39 4.42
N GLY A 17 0.78 -9.43 3.62
CA GLY A 17 1.32 -8.17 4.10
C GLY A 17 0.24 -7.16 4.51
N GLN A 18 0.47 -6.37 5.57
CA GLN A 18 -0.49 -5.34 6.00
C GLN A 18 -0.87 -4.36 4.88
N GLY A 19 0.10 -3.96 4.06
CA GLY A 19 -0.15 -3.07 2.91
C GLY A 19 -0.99 -3.70 1.80
N HIS A 20 -1.25 -5.00 1.84
CA HIS A 20 -2.15 -5.67 0.90
C HIS A 20 -3.53 -5.89 1.52
N ILE A 21 -3.57 -6.29 2.80
CA ILE A 21 -4.80 -6.54 3.53
C ILE A 21 -5.61 -5.26 3.71
N THR A 22 -4.99 -4.16 4.18
CA THR A 22 -5.75 -2.97 4.58
C THR A 22 -6.51 -2.29 3.43
N PRO A 23 -5.94 -2.11 2.22
CA PRO A 23 -6.70 -1.57 1.08
C PRO A 23 -7.88 -2.44 0.66
N MET A 24 -7.66 -3.75 0.59
CA MET A 24 -8.67 -4.69 0.14
C MET A 24 -9.83 -4.82 1.15
N VAL A 25 -9.54 -4.76 2.45
CA VAL A 25 -10.57 -4.70 3.51
C VAL A 25 -11.40 -3.43 3.39
N GLN A 26 -10.78 -2.29 3.14
CA GLN A 26 -11.50 -1.02 2.96
C GLN A 26 -12.39 -1.02 1.72
N PHE A 27 -11.92 -1.59 0.62
CA PHE A 27 -12.79 -1.89 -0.52
C PHE A 27 -13.95 -2.82 -0.13
N GLY A 28 -13.68 -3.86 0.67
CA GLY A 28 -14.70 -4.73 1.24
C GLY A 28 -15.78 -4.00 2.03
N LYS A 29 -15.40 -3.04 2.90
CA LYS A 29 -16.36 -2.21 3.67
C LYS A 29 -17.28 -1.41 2.74
N ARG A 30 -16.75 -0.90 1.62
CA ARG A 30 -17.55 -0.22 0.58
C ARG A 30 -18.58 -1.16 -0.05
N LEU A 31 -18.20 -2.39 -0.37
CA LEU A 31 -19.14 -3.39 -0.88
C LEU A 31 -20.22 -3.75 0.16
N VAL A 32 -19.84 -3.90 1.44
CA VAL A 32 -20.80 -4.15 2.52
C VAL A 32 -21.82 -3.01 2.63
N SER A 33 -21.39 -1.75 2.53
CA SER A 33 -22.28 -0.58 2.54
C SER A 33 -23.30 -0.59 1.38
N LYS A 34 -22.98 -1.28 0.28
CA LYS A 34 -23.86 -1.47 -0.89
C LYS A 34 -24.67 -2.77 -0.82
N GLY A 35 -24.72 -3.40 0.35
CA GLY A 35 -25.55 -4.58 0.58
C GLY A 35 -24.95 -5.89 0.06
N ILE A 36 -23.65 -5.96 -0.22
CA ILE A 36 -22.94 -7.19 -0.63
C ILE A 36 -22.39 -7.92 0.61
N LYS A 37 -22.36 -9.26 0.59
CA LYS A 37 -21.70 -10.03 1.66
C LYS A 37 -20.22 -10.13 1.31
N VAL A 38 -19.35 -9.84 2.28
CA VAL A 38 -17.90 -9.92 2.09
C VAL A 38 -17.29 -10.84 3.15
N THR A 39 -16.40 -11.73 2.70
CA THR A 39 -15.56 -12.55 3.58
C THR A 39 -14.10 -12.28 3.24
N LEU A 40 -13.33 -11.85 4.23
CA LEU A 40 -11.88 -11.80 4.16
C LEU A 40 -11.32 -13.21 4.34
N VAL A 41 -10.50 -13.65 3.41
CA VAL A 41 -9.81 -14.94 3.45
C VAL A 41 -8.34 -14.71 3.76
N THR A 42 -7.90 -15.04 4.97
CA THR A 42 -6.51 -14.83 5.43
C THR A 42 -5.80 -16.16 5.68
N SER A 43 -4.49 -16.14 5.92
CA SER A 43 -3.78 -17.35 6.35
C SER A 43 -4.13 -17.74 7.79
N VAL A 44 -4.08 -19.04 8.09
CA VAL A 44 -4.34 -19.59 9.45
C VAL A 44 -3.43 -18.95 10.50
N TYR A 45 -2.15 -18.77 10.18
CA TYR A 45 -1.22 -18.12 11.10
C TYR A 45 -1.63 -16.67 11.39
N LEU A 46 -1.97 -15.92 10.34
CA LEU A 46 -2.37 -14.52 10.49
C LEU A 46 -3.65 -14.39 11.30
N SER A 47 -4.65 -15.26 11.13
CA SER A 47 -5.89 -15.17 11.90
C SER A 47 -5.69 -15.34 13.40
N LYS A 48 -4.63 -16.04 13.82
CA LYS A 48 -4.26 -16.20 15.23
C LYS A 48 -3.54 -14.98 15.82
N SER A 49 -2.93 -14.13 14.98
CA SER A 49 -2.04 -13.02 15.40
C SER A 49 -2.61 -11.63 15.10
N MET A 50 -3.49 -11.51 14.12
CA MET A 50 -4.11 -10.24 13.76
C MET A 50 -5.16 -9.82 14.79
N HIS A 51 -5.26 -8.51 15.03
CA HIS A 51 -6.34 -7.94 15.82
C HIS A 51 -7.39 -7.42 14.86
N VAL A 52 -8.59 -7.99 14.95
CA VAL A 52 -9.76 -7.59 14.15
C VAL A 52 -10.76 -6.96 15.08
N ASP A 53 -11.38 -5.88 14.61
CA ASP A 53 -12.51 -5.27 15.28
C ASP A 53 -13.66 -6.29 15.47
N PRO A 54 -14.08 -6.61 16.71
CA PRO A 54 -15.20 -7.52 16.97
C PRO A 54 -16.51 -7.12 16.29
N GLU A 55 -16.68 -5.82 15.99
CA GLU A 55 -17.86 -5.26 15.34
C GLU A 55 -17.73 -5.22 13.80
N SER A 56 -16.64 -5.78 13.25
CA SER A 56 -16.41 -5.84 11.81
C SER A 56 -17.55 -6.56 11.10
N SER A 57 -18.15 -5.87 10.12
CA SER A 57 -19.18 -6.40 9.23
C SER A 57 -18.64 -7.37 8.17
N ILE A 58 -17.31 -7.53 8.10
CA ILE A 58 -16.62 -8.47 7.20
C ILE A 58 -16.35 -9.76 7.97
N ALA A 59 -16.89 -10.86 7.45
CA ALA A 59 -16.61 -12.20 7.98
C ALA A 59 -15.17 -12.60 7.67
N ILE A 60 -14.60 -13.48 8.50
CA ILE A 60 -13.25 -14.00 8.29
C ILE A 60 -13.30 -15.51 8.14
N GLU A 61 -12.67 -15.99 7.09
CA GLU A 61 -12.37 -17.40 6.87
C GLU A 61 -10.87 -17.55 6.64
N THR A 62 -10.36 -18.77 6.75
CA THR A 62 -8.93 -19.04 6.72
C THR A 62 -8.57 -20.07 5.66
N ILE A 63 -7.42 -19.88 5.03
CA ILE A 63 -6.75 -20.84 4.14
C ILE A 63 -5.33 -21.12 4.64
N SER A 64 -4.74 -22.23 4.22
CA SER A 64 -3.36 -22.56 4.58
C SER A 64 -2.38 -21.94 3.60
N ASP A 65 -1.34 -21.29 4.11
CA ASP A 65 -0.16 -20.90 3.31
C ASP A 65 0.99 -21.93 3.40
N GLY A 66 0.74 -23.04 4.11
CA GLY A 66 1.72 -24.07 4.44
C GLY A 66 2.57 -23.77 5.68
N PHE A 67 2.32 -22.64 6.36
CA PHE A 67 3.01 -22.20 7.57
C PHE A 67 2.04 -21.84 8.70
N ASP A 68 1.03 -22.68 8.94
CA ASP A 68 -0.12 -22.37 9.81
C ASP A 68 0.21 -22.15 11.30
N GLU A 69 1.39 -22.58 11.74
CA GLU A 69 1.83 -22.54 13.15
C GLU A 69 3.01 -21.58 13.41
N ILE A 70 3.63 -21.00 12.37
CA ILE A 70 4.81 -20.12 12.53
C ILE A 70 4.69 -18.87 11.66
N ASP A 71 5.22 -17.72 12.12
CA ASP A 71 5.37 -16.57 11.23
C ASP A 71 6.51 -16.85 10.25
N PRO A 72 6.25 -17.00 8.94
CA PRO A 72 7.31 -17.24 7.97
C PRO A 72 8.35 -16.11 7.97
N ARG A 73 7.97 -14.87 8.30
CA ARG A 73 8.89 -13.73 8.34
C ARG A 73 9.85 -13.81 9.51
N ASN A 74 9.37 -14.19 10.70
CA ASN A 74 10.21 -14.31 11.88
C ASN A 74 11.04 -15.59 11.87
N ALA A 75 10.56 -16.63 11.19
CA ALA A 75 11.28 -17.90 11.01
C ALA A 75 12.36 -17.85 9.91
N GLY A 76 12.58 -16.68 9.28
CA GLY A 76 13.57 -16.54 8.21
C GLY A 76 13.23 -17.29 6.93
N ILE A 77 11.94 -17.62 6.72
CA ILE A 77 11.49 -18.30 5.52
C ILE A 77 11.56 -17.32 4.34
N THR A 78 12.42 -17.64 3.38
CA THR A 78 12.59 -16.81 2.19
C THR A 78 11.33 -16.84 1.31
N SER A 79 11.10 -15.76 0.57
CA SER A 79 10.01 -15.69 -0.42
C SER A 79 10.08 -16.79 -1.49
N LYS A 80 11.27 -17.32 -1.79
CA LYS A 80 11.46 -18.48 -2.68
C LYS A 80 10.76 -19.75 -2.19
N VAL A 81 10.62 -19.90 -0.87
CA VAL A 81 9.95 -21.06 -0.27
C VAL A 81 8.49 -20.72 0.03
N TYR A 82 8.24 -19.50 0.53
CA TYR A 82 6.90 -19.08 0.95
C TYR A 82 5.89 -19.07 -0.20
N PHE A 83 6.18 -18.37 -1.30
CA PHE A 83 5.19 -18.20 -2.37
C PHE A 83 4.81 -19.50 -3.09
N PRO A 84 5.73 -20.42 -3.42
CA PRO A 84 5.36 -21.73 -3.95
C PRO A 84 4.52 -22.56 -2.97
N SER A 85 4.86 -22.54 -1.67
CA SER A 85 4.05 -23.20 -0.63
C SER A 85 2.64 -22.62 -0.58
N PHE A 86 2.51 -21.29 -0.57
CA PHE A 86 1.23 -20.63 -0.52
C PHE A 86 0.41 -20.90 -1.78
N ARG A 87 1.04 -20.92 -2.97
CA ARG A 87 0.36 -21.33 -4.19
C ARG A 87 -0.24 -22.73 -4.08
N ILE A 88 0.52 -23.72 -3.61
CA ILE A 88 0.07 -25.12 -3.53
C ILE A 88 -1.02 -25.28 -2.46
N ASN A 89 -0.73 -24.85 -1.23
CA ASN A 89 -1.62 -25.04 -0.09
C ASN A 89 -2.82 -24.09 -0.13
N GLY A 90 -2.59 -22.84 -0.53
CA GLY A 90 -3.62 -21.81 -0.64
C GLY A 90 -4.63 -22.14 -1.73
N SER A 91 -4.19 -22.60 -2.92
CA SER A 91 -5.13 -22.99 -3.99
C SER A 91 -6.04 -24.13 -3.55
N ARG A 92 -5.46 -25.17 -2.93
CA ARG A 92 -6.21 -26.34 -2.45
C ARG A 92 -7.22 -25.95 -1.36
N THR A 93 -6.76 -25.23 -0.34
CA THR A 93 -7.62 -24.88 0.81
C THR A 93 -8.63 -23.77 0.49
N LEU A 94 -8.35 -22.91 -0.50
CA LEU A 94 -9.34 -21.96 -1.03
C LEU A 94 -10.46 -22.68 -1.78
N ALA A 95 -10.14 -23.69 -2.59
CA ALA A 95 -11.12 -24.54 -3.25
C ALA A 95 -12.03 -25.26 -2.23
N GLU A 96 -11.43 -25.87 -1.20
CA GLU A 96 -12.16 -26.50 -0.08
C GLU A 96 -13.09 -25.49 0.63
N LEU A 97 -12.63 -24.26 0.85
CA LEU A 97 -13.43 -23.20 1.45
C LEU A 97 -14.63 -22.80 0.57
N ILE A 98 -14.44 -22.66 -0.75
CA ILE A 98 -15.53 -22.35 -1.68
C ILE A 98 -16.62 -23.43 -1.63
N GLU A 99 -16.22 -24.72 -1.62
CA GLU A 99 -17.14 -25.85 -1.51
C GLU A 99 -17.87 -25.87 -0.16
N LYS A 100 -17.14 -25.67 0.94
CA LYS A 100 -17.72 -25.53 2.29
C LYS A 100 -18.79 -24.44 2.32
N LEU A 101 -18.49 -23.26 1.77
CA LEU A 101 -19.41 -22.13 1.73
C LEU A 101 -20.64 -22.45 0.86
N ALA A 102 -20.47 -23.08 -0.29
CA ALA A 102 -21.58 -23.51 -1.14
C ALA A 102 -22.51 -24.51 -0.43
N ASN A 103 -21.92 -25.53 0.22
CA ASN A 103 -22.64 -26.56 0.97
C ASN A 103 -23.41 -25.99 2.17
N ASN A 104 -22.86 -24.96 2.82
CA ASN A 104 -23.52 -24.21 3.89
C ASN A 104 -24.60 -23.24 3.38
N GLY A 105 -24.96 -23.31 2.09
CA GLY A 105 -25.93 -22.42 1.48
C GLY A 105 -25.43 -20.98 1.49
N GLN A 106 -24.15 -20.74 1.23
CA GLN A 106 -23.47 -19.43 1.11
C GLN A 106 -22.39 -19.40 -0.02
N PRO A 107 -22.65 -19.96 -1.24
CA PRO A 107 -21.72 -19.96 -2.35
C PRO A 107 -21.25 -18.54 -2.67
N ALA A 108 -19.97 -18.43 -2.99
CA ALA A 108 -19.36 -17.22 -3.47
C ALA A 108 -19.89 -16.87 -4.87
N THR A 109 -19.87 -15.57 -5.18
CA THR A 109 -20.17 -14.99 -6.49
C THR A 109 -18.87 -14.56 -7.19
N ALA A 110 -17.92 -14.04 -6.42
CA ALA A 110 -16.65 -13.52 -6.93
C ALA A 110 -15.49 -13.80 -5.98
N ILE A 111 -14.29 -13.89 -6.55
CA ILE A 111 -13.03 -13.78 -5.82
C ILE A 111 -12.36 -12.47 -6.25
N VAL A 112 -12.14 -11.58 -5.28
CA VAL A 112 -11.27 -10.41 -5.39
C VAL A 112 -9.93 -10.79 -4.80
N TYR A 113 -8.95 -11.06 -5.64
CA TYR A 113 -7.63 -11.53 -5.23
C TYR A 113 -6.56 -10.46 -5.44
N ASP A 114 -5.55 -10.44 -4.58
CA ASP A 114 -4.38 -9.60 -4.76
C ASP A 114 -3.62 -10.01 -6.02
N GLY A 115 -3.20 -9.06 -6.86
CA GLY A 115 -2.50 -9.33 -8.12
C GLY A 115 -1.26 -10.25 -7.97
N LEU A 116 -0.59 -10.26 -6.82
CA LEU A 116 0.55 -11.16 -6.55
C LEU A 116 0.14 -12.64 -6.37
N LEU A 117 -1.14 -12.93 -6.16
CA LEU A 117 -1.70 -14.26 -5.97
C LEU A 117 -2.42 -14.75 -7.23
N SER A 118 -1.73 -14.73 -8.37
CA SER A 118 -2.32 -15.10 -9.67
C SER A 118 -2.98 -16.49 -9.70
N TRP A 119 -2.56 -17.40 -8.83
CA TRP A 119 -3.18 -18.73 -8.66
C TRP A 119 -4.64 -18.67 -8.17
N ALA A 120 -5.06 -17.60 -7.49
CA ALA A 120 -6.43 -17.43 -7.04
C ALA A 120 -7.41 -17.22 -8.20
N LEU A 121 -6.94 -16.66 -9.33
CA LEU A 121 -7.72 -16.60 -10.57
C LEU A 121 -8.04 -18.01 -11.08
N ASP A 122 -7.05 -18.91 -11.08
CA ASP A 122 -7.22 -20.27 -11.57
C ASP A 122 -8.25 -21.03 -10.71
N VAL A 123 -8.24 -20.82 -9.40
CA VAL A 123 -9.26 -21.36 -8.49
C VAL A 123 -10.64 -20.76 -8.80
N ALA A 124 -10.75 -19.44 -8.92
CA ALA A 124 -12.02 -18.79 -9.26
C ALA A 124 -12.62 -19.31 -10.57
N LYS A 125 -11.77 -19.54 -11.58
CA LYS A 125 -12.14 -20.11 -12.88
C LYS A 125 -12.71 -21.53 -12.75
N GLN A 126 -12.13 -22.38 -11.90
CA GLN A 126 -12.60 -23.77 -11.68
C GLN A 126 -14.05 -23.81 -11.16
N TYR A 127 -14.45 -22.82 -10.36
CA TYR A 127 -15.78 -22.75 -9.76
C TYR A 127 -16.74 -21.80 -10.49
N GLY A 128 -16.34 -21.26 -11.66
CA GLY A 128 -17.17 -20.34 -12.44
C GLY A 128 -17.47 -19.02 -11.72
N LEU A 129 -16.61 -18.60 -10.80
CA LEU A 129 -16.73 -17.34 -10.06
C LEU A 129 -16.22 -16.17 -10.91
N LEU A 130 -16.70 -14.96 -10.60
CA LEU A 130 -16.11 -13.75 -11.16
C LEU A 130 -14.67 -13.60 -10.66
N LYS A 131 -13.73 -13.40 -11.60
CA LYS A 131 -12.27 -13.35 -11.41
C LYS A 131 -11.86 -11.89 -11.37
N VAL A 132 -11.53 -11.37 -10.20
CA VAL A 132 -11.30 -9.92 -10.00
C VAL A 132 -9.91 -9.70 -9.44
N ALA A 133 -8.99 -9.19 -10.25
CA ALA A 133 -7.68 -8.80 -9.75
C ALA A 133 -7.78 -7.47 -9.01
N PHE A 134 -7.09 -7.36 -7.89
CA PHE A 134 -6.97 -6.14 -7.11
C PHE A 134 -5.49 -5.77 -6.94
N PHE A 135 -5.11 -4.60 -7.42
CA PHE A 135 -3.76 -4.07 -7.31
C PHE A 135 -3.66 -3.00 -6.23
N THR A 136 -2.73 -3.25 -5.30
CA THR A 136 -2.35 -2.34 -4.21
C THR A 136 -1.14 -1.48 -4.57
N GLN A 137 -0.60 -1.67 -5.78
CA GLN A 137 0.44 -0.85 -6.42
C GLN A 137 -0.20 0.17 -7.37
N SER A 138 0.51 1.25 -7.69
CA SER A 138 0.07 2.26 -8.67
C SER A 138 -0.13 1.66 -10.06
N CYS A 139 -0.99 2.27 -10.88
CA CYS A 139 -1.13 1.89 -12.29
C CYS A 139 0.21 2.05 -13.02
N ALA A 140 1.01 3.06 -12.67
CA ALA A 140 2.34 3.27 -13.24
C ALA A 140 3.29 2.09 -13.01
N VAL A 141 3.39 1.61 -11.78
CA VAL A 141 4.23 0.43 -11.43
C VAL A 141 3.73 -0.81 -12.14
N ASN A 142 2.40 -1.01 -12.16
CA ASN A 142 1.79 -2.14 -12.83
C ASN A 142 2.02 -2.14 -14.34
N SER A 143 2.01 -0.97 -14.99
CA SER A 143 2.37 -0.85 -16.40
C SER A 143 3.82 -1.28 -16.65
N ILE A 144 4.78 -0.88 -15.82
CA ILE A 144 6.18 -1.32 -15.96
C ILE A 144 6.27 -2.84 -15.88
N ASN A 145 5.66 -3.44 -14.85
CA ASN A 145 5.66 -4.88 -14.62
C ASN A 145 4.97 -5.65 -15.77
N TYR A 146 3.88 -5.13 -16.32
CA TYR A 146 3.21 -5.68 -17.49
C TYR A 146 4.15 -5.71 -18.71
N HIS A 147 4.84 -4.60 -19.02
CA HIS A 147 5.75 -4.54 -20.16
C HIS A 147 6.93 -5.50 -20.01
N VAL A 148 7.42 -5.71 -18.78
CA VAL A 148 8.44 -6.74 -18.50
C VAL A 148 7.87 -8.14 -18.71
N ASN A 149 6.69 -8.44 -18.17
CA ASN A 149 6.05 -9.75 -18.34
C ASN A 149 5.85 -10.09 -19.83
N LYS A 150 5.35 -9.14 -20.62
CA LYS A 150 5.16 -9.30 -22.08
C LYS A 150 6.46 -9.22 -22.88
N LYS A 151 7.62 -9.09 -22.23
CA LYS A 151 8.96 -8.97 -22.84
C LYS A 151 9.11 -7.76 -23.76
N LEU A 152 8.26 -6.74 -23.59
CA LEU A 152 8.32 -5.45 -24.29
C LEU A 152 9.33 -4.50 -23.66
N LEU A 153 9.62 -4.69 -22.37
CA LEU A 153 10.75 -4.07 -21.68
C LEU A 153 11.74 -5.19 -21.28
N PRO A 154 12.80 -5.43 -22.06
CA PRO A 154 13.75 -6.49 -21.76
C PRO A 154 14.59 -6.16 -20.52
N LEU A 155 14.95 -7.19 -19.77
CA LEU A 155 15.85 -7.11 -18.62
C LEU A 155 17.17 -7.83 -18.96
N PRO A 156 18.34 -7.29 -18.56
CA PRO A 156 18.55 -5.99 -17.93
C PRO A 156 18.18 -4.82 -18.88
N ILE A 157 17.61 -3.76 -18.33
CA ILE A 157 17.44 -2.44 -18.95
C ILE A 157 18.82 -1.87 -19.32
N THR A 158 19.11 -1.72 -20.61
CA THR A 158 20.43 -1.27 -21.11
C THR A 158 20.44 0.20 -21.56
N GLY A 159 19.28 0.84 -21.70
CA GLY A 159 19.15 2.23 -22.12
C GLY A 159 19.35 3.24 -20.99
N SER A 160 19.62 4.50 -21.34
CA SER A 160 19.71 5.60 -20.37
C SER A 160 18.36 6.02 -19.81
N HIS A 161 17.28 5.72 -20.53
CA HIS A 161 15.91 6.03 -20.16
C HIS A 161 14.98 4.88 -20.58
N VAL A 162 13.88 4.75 -19.86
CA VAL A 162 12.76 3.85 -20.14
C VAL A 162 11.58 4.71 -20.57
N SER A 163 11.08 4.43 -21.78
CA SER A 163 9.90 5.08 -22.33
C SER A 163 8.82 4.02 -22.51
N LEU A 164 7.71 4.21 -21.81
CA LEU A 164 6.55 3.32 -21.85
C LEU A 164 5.30 4.16 -22.13
N PRO A 165 4.24 3.56 -22.71
CA PRO A 165 2.99 4.26 -22.98
C PRO A 165 2.44 4.97 -21.76
N GLU A 166 2.10 6.25 -21.93
CA GLU A 166 1.47 7.11 -20.92
C GLU A 166 2.23 7.27 -19.59
N LEU A 167 3.52 6.90 -19.55
CA LEU A 167 4.40 7.16 -18.43
C LEU A 167 5.37 8.31 -18.76
N PRO A 168 5.75 9.14 -17.77
CA PRO A 168 6.87 10.06 -17.96
C PRO A 168 8.16 9.26 -18.25
N PRO A 169 9.14 9.84 -18.93
CA PRO A 169 10.46 9.21 -19.05
C PRO A 169 11.01 8.85 -17.67
N LEU A 170 11.46 7.60 -17.52
CA LEU A 170 12.04 7.08 -16.29
C LEU A 170 13.53 6.79 -16.52
N LEU A 171 14.37 7.05 -15.53
CA LEU A 171 15.69 6.43 -15.47
C LEU A 171 15.54 4.94 -15.13
N PRO A 172 16.48 4.06 -15.52
CA PRO A 172 16.48 2.67 -15.10
C PRO A 172 16.29 2.53 -13.58
N THR A 173 16.99 3.35 -12.79
CA THR A 173 16.93 3.42 -11.30
C THR A 173 15.55 3.77 -10.74
N GLU A 174 14.69 4.36 -11.54
CA GLU A 174 13.34 4.79 -11.16
C GLU A 174 12.27 3.74 -11.49
N THR A 175 12.65 2.66 -12.18
CA THR A 175 11.73 1.57 -12.47
C THR A 175 11.55 0.67 -11.26
N SER A 176 10.37 0.05 -11.17
CA SER A 176 9.99 -0.85 -10.07
C SER A 176 10.88 -2.09 -9.90
N LEU A 177 11.78 -2.31 -10.86
CA LEU A 177 12.56 -3.54 -11.01
C LEU A 177 14.07 -3.29 -10.89
N PHE A 178 14.53 -2.03 -10.81
CA PHE A 178 15.97 -1.74 -10.81
C PHE A 178 16.71 -2.43 -9.67
N LEU A 179 16.23 -2.25 -8.44
CA LEU A 179 16.87 -2.88 -7.29
C LEU A 179 16.68 -4.41 -7.29
N LEU A 180 15.65 -4.92 -7.97
CA LEU A 180 15.43 -6.35 -8.14
C LEU A 180 16.38 -7.00 -9.16
N VAL A 181 16.82 -6.26 -10.17
CA VAL A 181 17.67 -6.75 -11.27
C VAL A 181 19.15 -6.38 -11.09
N TYR A 182 19.44 -5.27 -10.39
CA TYR A 182 20.79 -4.71 -10.25
C TYR A 182 21.25 -4.49 -8.82
N GLY A 183 20.36 -4.66 -7.84
CA GLY A 183 20.77 -4.60 -6.43
C GLY A 183 21.73 -5.74 -6.10
N LYS A 184 22.81 -5.45 -5.37
CA LYS A 184 23.81 -6.45 -4.95
C LYS A 184 23.22 -7.61 -4.12
N THR A 185 21.97 -7.49 -3.65
CA THR A 185 21.35 -8.37 -2.65
C THR A 185 19.94 -8.84 -3.02
N SER A 186 19.38 -8.49 -4.19
CA SER A 186 17.99 -8.89 -4.48
C SER A 186 17.90 -10.31 -5.03
N PRO A 187 17.03 -11.16 -4.46
CA PRO A 187 16.97 -12.54 -4.90
C PRO A 187 16.02 -12.70 -6.11
N PRO A 188 16.44 -13.39 -7.19
CA PRO A 188 15.71 -13.49 -8.47
C PRO A 188 14.23 -13.90 -8.41
N HIS A 189 13.79 -14.55 -7.33
CA HIS A 189 12.42 -14.99 -7.16
C HIS A 189 11.43 -13.85 -6.87
N LEU A 190 11.87 -12.71 -6.32
CA LEU A 190 10.99 -11.55 -6.14
C LEU A 190 10.66 -10.89 -7.49
N GLN A 191 11.64 -10.85 -8.40
CA GLN A 191 11.41 -10.41 -9.77
C GLN A 191 10.41 -11.32 -10.49
N GLU A 192 10.58 -12.64 -10.35
CA GLU A 192 9.67 -13.63 -10.93
C GLU A 192 8.24 -13.45 -10.38
N LEU A 193 8.08 -13.29 -9.06
CA LEU A 193 6.78 -13.04 -8.43
C LEU A 193 6.09 -11.79 -9.00
N VAL A 194 6.79 -10.66 -9.01
CA VAL A 194 6.25 -9.37 -9.49
C VAL A 194 5.96 -9.42 -11.00
N SER A 195 6.76 -10.12 -11.78
CA SER A 195 6.49 -10.28 -13.21
C SER A 195 5.32 -11.24 -13.46
N ASN A 196 5.17 -12.30 -12.65
CA ASN A 196 4.13 -13.31 -12.81
C ASN A 196 2.74 -12.84 -12.39
N GLN A 197 2.60 -11.66 -11.76
CA GLN A 197 1.31 -11.06 -11.48
C GLN A 197 0.47 -10.79 -12.74
N PHE A 198 1.11 -10.72 -13.92
CA PHE A 198 0.45 -10.56 -15.22
C PHE A 198 0.33 -11.86 -16.04
N SER A 199 0.74 -13.01 -15.50
CA SER A 199 0.81 -14.27 -16.24
C SER A 199 -0.54 -14.78 -16.79
N ASN A 200 -1.63 -14.55 -16.04
CA ASN A 200 -3.00 -14.92 -16.42
C ASN A 200 -3.97 -13.72 -16.33
N MET A 201 -3.45 -12.49 -16.35
CA MET A 201 -4.25 -11.28 -16.14
C MET A 201 -5.31 -11.06 -17.24
N ASP A 202 -5.02 -11.50 -18.47
CA ASP A 202 -5.94 -11.38 -19.61
C ASP A 202 -7.21 -12.24 -19.44
N GLU A 203 -7.25 -13.12 -18.44
CA GLU A 203 -8.42 -13.94 -18.11
C GLU A 203 -9.31 -13.33 -17.00
N ALA A 204 -8.91 -12.22 -16.37
CA ALA A 204 -9.73 -11.60 -15.33
C ALA A 204 -10.93 -10.86 -15.93
N ASP A 205 -12.06 -10.91 -15.23
CA ASP A 205 -13.27 -10.20 -15.64
C ASP A 205 -13.21 -8.71 -15.26
N TRP A 206 -12.43 -8.38 -14.23
CA TRP A 206 -12.21 -7.02 -13.73
C TRP A 206 -10.79 -6.85 -13.20
N VAL A 207 -10.24 -5.65 -13.38
CA VAL A 207 -8.94 -5.22 -12.86
C VAL A 207 -9.11 -3.95 -12.04
N LEU A 208 -9.06 -4.11 -10.73
CA LEU A 208 -9.29 -3.03 -9.76
C LEU A 208 -7.96 -2.47 -9.28
N PHE A 209 -7.84 -1.15 -9.23
CA PHE A 209 -6.68 -0.45 -8.67
C PHE A 209 -7.09 0.36 -7.45
N ASN A 210 -6.32 0.24 -6.36
CA ASN A 210 -6.38 1.17 -5.23
C ASN A 210 -5.73 2.51 -5.64
N THR A 211 -6.36 3.24 -6.55
CA THR A 211 -6.01 4.60 -6.98
C THR A 211 -7.30 5.30 -7.38
N PHE A 212 -7.23 6.57 -7.79
CA PHE A 212 -8.38 7.27 -8.36
C PHE A 212 -8.03 7.83 -9.73
N TYR A 213 -9.03 7.90 -10.62
CA TYR A 213 -8.86 8.23 -12.03
C TYR A 213 -7.98 9.46 -12.26
N LYS A 214 -8.28 10.60 -11.62
CA LYS A 214 -7.52 11.85 -11.80
C LYS A 214 -6.04 11.76 -11.38
N LEU A 215 -5.65 10.82 -10.51
CA LEU A 215 -4.25 10.67 -10.08
C LEU A 215 -3.36 10.08 -11.17
N GLU A 216 -3.95 9.22 -12.01
CA GLU A 216 -3.26 8.35 -12.97
C GLU A 216 -4.01 8.29 -14.33
N GLU A 217 -4.72 9.35 -14.71
CA GLU A 217 -5.68 9.41 -15.83
C GLU A 217 -5.16 8.76 -17.11
N LYS A 218 -4.01 9.23 -17.60
CA LYS A 218 -3.44 8.75 -18.86
C LYS A 218 -3.11 7.26 -18.83
N ILE A 219 -2.52 6.78 -17.74
CA ILE A 219 -2.13 5.37 -17.64
C ILE A 219 -3.35 4.48 -17.42
N VAL A 220 -4.37 4.96 -16.69
CA VAL A 220 -5.66 4.27 -16.54
C VAL A 220 -6.34 4.12 -17.90
N ASP A 221 -6.42 5.19 -18.69
CA ASP A 221 -7.00 5.16 -20.04
C ASP A 221 -6.25 4.19 -20.98
N TRP A 222 -4.93 4.10 -20.85
CA TRP A 222 -4.14 3.13 -21.60
C TRP A 222 -4.42 1.70 -21.15
N MET A 223 -4.45 1.42 -19.83
CA MET A 223 -4.74 0.08 -19.30
C MET A 223 -6.18 -0.37 -19.62
N ALA A 224 -7.13 0.56 -19.69
CA ALA A 224 -8.52 0.27 -20.06
C ALA A 224 -8.69 -0.22 -21.51
N LYS A 225 -7.68 -0.03 -22.37
CA LYS A 225 -7.64 -0.63 -23.72
C LYS A 225 -7.25 -2.11 -23.69
N LEU A 226 -6.67 -2.58 -22.59
CA LEU A 226 -6.22 -3.95 -22.41
C LEU A 226 -7.22 -4.79 -21.61
N TRP A 227 -7.79 -4.22 -20.55
CA TRP A 227 -8.66 -4.94 -19.62
C TRP A 227 -9.87 -4.10 -19.18
N LYS A 228 -10.83 -4.75 -18.52
CA LYS A 228 -11.90 -4.05 -17.80
C LYS A 228 -11.35 -3.43 -16.51
N VAL A 229 -10.78 -2.23 -16.63
CA VAL A 229 -10.12 -1.50 -15.54
C VAL A 229 -11.11 -0.64 -14.76
N ALA A 230 -10.97 -0.62 -13.44
CA ALA A 230 -11.67 0.31 -12.56
C ALA A 230 -10.74 0.81 -11.44
N THR A 231 -10.70 2.13 -11.25
CA THR A 231 -10.03 2.75 -10.10
C THR A 231 -11.03 2.85 -8.95
N VAL A 232 -10.77 2.20 -7.83
CA VAL A 232 -11.71 2.07 -6.70
C VAL A 232 -11.17 2.69 -5.40
N GLY A 233 -10.06 3.41 -5.49
CA GLY A 233 -9.42 4.09 -4.38
C GLY A 233 -9.70 5.60 -4.32
N PRO A 234 -9.05 6.32 -3.40
CA PRO A 234 -8.12 5.77 -2.43
C PRO A 234 -8.88 4.97 -1.34
N THR A 235 -8.50 3.72 -1.09
CA THR A 235 -9.20 2.84 -0.15
C THR A 235 -8.75 3.10 1.29
N LEU A 236 -9.11 4.27 1.81
CA LEU A 236 -8.93 4.67 3.20
C LEU A 236 -10.26 4.58 3.96
N PRO A 237 -10.21 4.53 5.31
CA PRO A 237 -11.40 4.61 6.13
C PRO A 237 -12.23 5.87 5.79
N SER A 238 -13.54 5.67 5.65
CA SER A 238 -14.49 6.69 5.21
C SER A 238 -14.43 7.96 6.06
N MET A 239 -14.11 7.87 7.35
CA MET A 239 -13.95 9.03 8.24
C MET A 239 -12.95 10.09 7.72
N TYR A 240 -11.92 9.68 6.98
CA TYR A 240 -10.90 10.59 6.43
C TYR A 240 -11.24 11.15 5.04
N LEU A 241 -12.31 10.63 4.42
CA LEU A 241 -12.70 10.95 3.05
C LEU A 241 -14.11 11.54 3.02
N ASP A 242 -15.11 10.71 2.75
CA ASP A 242 -16.50 11.08 2.46
C ASP A 242 -17.46 10.92 3.67
N LYS A 243 -17.02 10.24 4.73
CA LYS A 243 -17.78 10.03 5.99
C LYS A 243 -19.14 9.36 5.81
N ARG A 244 -19.33 8.60 4.73
CA ARG A 244 -20.58 7.91 4.38
C ARG A 244 -20.72 6.52 5.02
N ILE A 245 -19.65 5.95 5.56
CA ILE A 245 -19.69 4.69 6.31
C ILE A 245 -19.53 5.00 7.80
N GLU A 246 -20.57 4.73 8.57
CA GLU A 246 -20.57 4.88 10.03
C GLU A 246 -19.47 4.02 10.67
N ASP A 247 -18.84 4.58 11.70
CA ASP A 247 -17.78 3.95 12.51
C ASP A 247 -16.51 3.45 11.78
N ASP A 248 -16.36 3.73 10.49
CA ASP A 248 -15.14 3.45 9.72
C ASP A 248 -14.02 4.49 9.99
N LYS A 249 -13.48 4.44 11.21
CA LYS A 249 -12.48 5.37 11.77
C LYS A 249 -11.04 4.90 11.59
N ASP A 250 -10.83 3.60 11.36
CA ASP A 250 -9.53 3.01 11.05
C ASP A 250 -9.69 1.76 10.15
N TYR A 251 -8.57 1.13 9.79
CA TYR A 251 -8.57 -0.02 8.87
C TYR A 251 -9.32 -1.26 9.39
N GLY A 252 -9.62 -1.36 10.69
CA GLY A 252 -10.32 -2.48 11.33
C GLY A 252 -9.48 -3.74 11.52
N ILE A 253 -8.31 -3.83 10.87
CA ILE A 253 -7.37 -4.94 11.00
C ILE A 253 -5.97 -4.40 11.29
N LYS A 254 -5.38 -4.86 12.39
CA LYS A 254 -4.09 -4.41 12.89
C LYS A 254 -3.16 -5.60 13.06
N LEU A 255 -2.05 -5.64 12.32
CA LEU A 255 -0.98 -6.62 12.52
C LEU A 255 0.00 -6.17 13.63
N PHE A 256 0.07 -4.87 13.90
CA PHE A 256 0.92 -4.27 14.92
C PHE A 256 0.08 -3.39 15.86
N LYS A 257 0.39 -3.42 17.15
CA LYS A 257 -0.35 -2.66 18.17
C LYS A 257 0.11 -1.18 18.18
N PRO A 258 -0.74 -0.21 17.79
CA PRO A 258 -0.35 1.19 17.78
C PRO A 258 -0.25 1.79 19.19
N LYS A 259 0.73 2.67 19.39
CA LYS A 259 0.87 3.52 20.58
C LYS A 259 0.02 4.79 20.45
N THR A 260 -1.30 4.61 20.28
CA THR A 260 -2.22 5.71 19.93
C THR A 260 -2.18 6.87 20.92
N SER A 261 -2.36 6.60 22.22
CA SER A 261 -2.39 7.65 23.24
C SER A 261 -1.07 8.42 23.30
N ASP A 262 0.07 7.71 23.25
CA ASP A 262 1.40 8.31 23.29
C ASP A 262 1.61 9.27 22.10
N CYS A 263 1.24 8.82 20.89
CA CYS A 263 1.35 9.63 19.69
C CYS A 263 0.44 10.87 19.74
N MET A 264 -0.85 10.68 20.01
CA MET A 264 -1.83 11.77 19.92
C MET A 264 -1.62 12.81 21.02
N ASN A 265 -1.35 12.38 22.25
CA ASN A 265 -1.06 13.31 23.35
C ASN A 265 0.17 14.16 23.05
N TRP A 266 1.24 13.53 22.55
CA TRP A 266 2.47 14.26 22.22
C TRP A 266 2.26 15.25 21.05
N LEU A 267 1.45 14.89 20.06
CA LEU A 267 1.16 15.74 18.90
C LEU A 267 0.28 16.96 19.25
N ASN A 268 -0.66 16.81 20.19
CA ASN A 268 -1.55 17.88 20.64
C ASN A 268 -0.79 19.08 21.23
N ASP A 269 0.39 18.84 21.80
CA ASP A 269 1.23 19.87 22.42
C ASP A 269 2.17 20.57 21.41
N LYS A 270 2.07 20.29 20.10
CA LYS A 270 2.99 20.82 19.08
C LYS A 270 2.32 21.87 18.20
N PRO A 271 3.04 22.94 17.79
CA PRO A 271 2.51 23.92 16.85
C PRO A 271 2.06 23.28 15.52
N ILE A 272 1.08 23.92 14.87
CA ILE A 272 0.57 23.52 13.56
C ILE A 272 1.71 23.46 12.53
N GLY A 273 1.76 22.36 11.77
CA GLY A 273 2.75 22.16 10.72
C GLY A 273 4.22 22.16 11.16
N SER A 274 4.51 21.85 12.43
CA SER A 274 5.87 21.89 12.99
C SER A 274 6.55 20.53 13.16
N VAL A 275 5.79 19.44 12.97
CA VAL A 275 6.25 18.06 13.19
C VAL A 275 6.59 17.37 11.87
N VAL A 276 7.75 16.74 11.84
CA VAL A 276 8.18 15.81 10.79
C VAL A 276 7.79 14.40 11.22
N TYR A 277 6.85 13.78 10.51
CA TYR A 277 6.53 12.37 10.69
C TYR A 277 7.48 11.50 9.86
N VAL A 278 7.98 10.42 10.41
CA VAL A 278 8.96 9.54 9.77
C VAL A 278 8.52 8.07 9.89
N SER A 279 8.34 7.39 8.76
CA SER A 279 7.96 5.97 8.71
C SER A 279 8.40 5.30 7.41
N PHE A 280 9.04 4.13 7.54
CA PHE A 280 9.50 3.30 6.42
C PHE A 280 8.64 2.03 6.22
N GLY A 281 7.41 2.06 6.74
CA GLY A 281 6.43 0.98 6.56
C GLY A 281 6.75 -0.29 7.38
N SER A 282 6.03 -1.37 7.05
CA SER A 282 6.09 -2.63 7.81
C SER A 282 7.17 -3.60 7.34
N VAL A 283 7.71 -3.42 6.12
CA VAL A 283 8.62 -4.39 5.50
C VAL A 283 10.04 -3.85 5.33
N ALA A 284 10.21 -2.58 4.95
CA ALA A 284 11.54 -2.04 4.76
C ALA A 284 12.32 -2.03 6.09
N ILE A 285 13.62 -2.30 6.00
CA ILE A 285 14.58 -2.26 7.09
C ILE A 285 15.76 -1.43 6.60
N LEU A 286 15.99 -0.28 7.22
CA LEU A 286 17.17 0.54 6.91
C LEU A 286 18.46 -0.16 7.38
N SER A 287 19.56 0.07 6.67
CA SER A 287 20.89 -0.30 7.17
C SER A 287 21.21 0.48 8.45
N GLN A 288 22.20 0.02 9.22
CA GLN A 288 22.63 0.75 10.41
C GLN A 288 23.13 2.15 10.02
N GLU A 289 24.02 2.23 9.02
CA GLU A 289 24.57 3.48 8.50
C GLU A 289 23.46 4.46 8.04
N GLN A 290 22.45 3.97 7.32
CA GLN A 290 21.34 4.82 6.88
C GLN A 290 20.44 5.28 8.05
N THR A 291 20.28 4.43 9.08
CA THR A 291 19.56 4.78 10.31
C THR A 291 20.28 5.88 11.07
N GLU A 292 21.61 5.81 11.14
CA GLU A 292 22.46 6.83 11.75
C GLU A 292 22.36 8.16 10.98
N GLU A 293 22.50 8.17 9.65
CA GLU A 293 22.35 9.38 8.84
C GLU A 293 20.99 10.06 9.05
N LEU A 294 19.90 9.28 9.10
CA LEU A 294 18.58 9.81 9.36
C LEU A 294 18.44 10.36 10.79
N ALA A 295 18.94 9.66 11.80
CA ALA A 295 18.93 10.13 13.18
C ALA A 295 19.69 11.46 13.32
N TRP A 296 20.87 11.56 12.73
CA TRP A 296 21.66 12.79 12.75
C TRP A 296 21.02 13.92 11.94
N ALA A 297 20.32 13.60 10.84
CA ALA A 297 19.53 14.57 10.09
C ALA A 297 18.44 15.18 10.99
N LEU A 298 17.65 14.33 11.66
CA LEU A 298 16.55 14.74 12.54
C LEU A 298 17.03 15.54 13.75
N LYS A 299 18.15 15.13 14.37
CA LYS A 299 18.75 15.89 15.49
C LYS A 299 19.26 17.27 15.06
N GLY A 300 19.74 17.40 13.82
CA GLY A 300 20.33 18.62 13.30
C GLY A 300 19.33 19.65 12.74
N ILE A 301 18.05 19.29 12.57
CA ILE A 301 17.00 20.23 12.16
C ILE A 301 16.31 20.82 13.39
N ASN A 302 15.83 22.05 13.26
CA ASN A 302 15.06 22.70 14.31
C ASN A 302 13.55 22.44 14.16
N CYS A 303 13.18 21.17 14.04
CA CYS A 303 11.78 20.73 13.95
C CYS A 303 11.50 19.66 15.02
N TYR A 304 10.23 19.52 15.38
CA TYR A 304 9.78 18.36 16.13
C TYR A 304 9.71 17.14 15.20
N PHE A 305 9.90 15.93 15.72
CA PHE A 305 9.74 14.73 14.90
C PHE A 305 9.05 13.58 15.63
N LEU A 306 8.24 12.82 14.90
CA LEU A 306 7.69 11.55 15.34
C LEU A 306 8.23 10.46 14.41
N TRP A 307 9.02 9.54 14.96
CA TRP A 307 9.65 8.49 14.16
C TRP A 307 9.19 7.09 14.62
N VAL A 308 8.63 6.34 13.66
CA VAL A 308 8.31 4.93 13.85
C VAL A 308 9.56 4.07 13.65
N VAL A 309 10.04 3.46 14.73
CA VAL A 309 11.19 2.53 14.76
C VAL A 309 10.75 1.25 15.45
N ARG A 310 10.59 0.16 14.70
CA ARG A 310 10.17 -1.14 15.25
C ARG A 310 11.14 -1.60 16.35
N ASP A 311 10.62 -2.29 17.37
CA ASP A 311 11.41 -2.77 18.53
C ASP A 311 12.68 -3.52 18.09
N SER A 312 12.60 -4.34 17.04
CA SER A 312 13.73 -5.12 16.50
C SER A 312 14.82 -4.27 15.81
N LEU A 313 14.57 -2.98 15.61
CA LEU A 313 15.48 -2.03 14.94
C LEU A 313 15.96 -0.92 15.86
N GLU A 314 15.47 -0.85 17.09
CA GLU A 314 15.86 0.19 18.05
C GLU A 314 17.38 0.17 18.32
N THR A 315 17.99 -1.02 18.29
CA THR A 315 19.44 -1.22 18.43
C THR A 315 20.29 -0.61 17.32
N LYS A 316 19.68 -0.15 16.22
CA LYS A 316 20.36 0.55 15.12
C LYS A 316 20.39 2.07 15.31
N LEU A 317 19.66 2.61 16.30
CA LEU A 317 19.72 4.02 16.61
C LEU A 317 21.08 4.37 17.23
N PRO A 318 21.63 5.58 16.99
CA PRO A 318 22.84 6.01 17.66
C PRO A 318 22.70 5.98 19.19
N ASP A 319 23.80 5.71 19.88
CA ASP A 319 23.85 5.71 21.34
C ASP A 319 23.26 7.01 21.92
N LYS A 320 22.39 6.87 22.93
CA LYS A 320 21.71 7.97 23.63
C LYS A 320 20.82 8.87 22.76
N PHE A 321 20.57 8.52 21.50
CA PHE A 321 19.76 9.34 20.59
C PHE A 321 18.37 9.66 21.17
N ILE A 322 17.71 8.67 21.75
CA ILE A 322 16.37 8.82 22.35
C ILE A 322 16.41 9.81 23.53
N GLU A 323 17.40 9.66 24.41
CA GLU A 323 17.57 10.54 25.60
C GLU A 323 17.85 11.99 25.17
N GLU A 324 18.80 12.16 24.25
CA GLU A 324 19.29 13.46 23.77
C GLU A 324 18.29 14.23 22.91
N THR A 325 17.23 13.57 22.43
CA THR A 325 16.18 14.18 21.60
C THR A 325 14.81 14.17 22.26
N SER A 326 14.71 13.75 23.52
CA SER A 326 13.43 13.60 24.23
C SER A 326 12.58 14.88 24.36
N ASP A 327 13.20 16.05 24.23
CA ASP A 327 12.53 17.36 24.21
C ASP A 327 11.90 17.71 22.83
N LYS A 328 12.39 17.10 21.75
CA LYS A 328 11.98 17.40 20.36
C LYS A 328 11.37 16.23 19.61
N GLY A 329 11.69 15.01 20.00
CA GLY A 329 11.43 13.79 19.28
C GLY A 329 10.53 12.84 20.07
N LEU A 330 9.65 12.15 19.37
CA LEU A 330 8.95 10.97 19.87
C LEU A 330 9.32 9.76 19.00
N ILE A 331 9.88 8.73 19.63
CA ILE A 331 10.18 7.46 18.97
C ILE A 331 9.20 6.41 19.49
N VAL A 332 8.51 5.73 18.58
CA VAL A 332 7.53 4.69 18.90
C VAL A 332 7.69 3.49 17.99
N SER A 333 7.34 2.31 18.48
CA SER A 333 7.44 1.09 17.67
C SER A 333 6.35 0.91 16.64
N TRP A 334 5.18 1.50 16.90
CA TRP A 334 4.09 1.58 15.94
C TRP A 334 3.15 2.74 16.28
N CYS A 335 2.53 3.35 15.26
CA CYS A 335 1.62 4.49 15.43
C CYS A 335 0.32 4.32 14.65
N PRO A 336 -0.77 5.03 15.02
CA PRO A 336 -1.98 5.11 14.21
C PRO A 336 -1.74 6.04 13.01
N GLN A 337 -0.99 5.58 12.00
CA GLN A 337 -0.44 6.42 10.91
C GLN A 337 -1.45 7.38 10.27
N LEU A 338 -2.67 6.93 9.96
CA LEU A 338 -3.73 7.80 9.44
C LEU A 338 -4.10 8.96 10.38
N ALA A 339 -4.24 8.67 11.68
CA ALA A 339 -4.56 9.69 12.68
C ALA A 339 -3.38 10.65 12.88
N VAL A 340 -2.14 10.14 12.83
CA VAL A 340 -0.92 10.95 12.88
C VAL A 340 -0.88 11.88 11.66
N LEU A 341 -0.99 11.36 10.45
CA LEU A 341 -0.97 12.15 9.21
C LEU A 341 -2.12 13.16 9.13
N ALA A 342 -3.28 12.87 9.74
CA ALA A 342 -4.42 13.79 9.78
C ALA A 342 -4.27 14.90 10.83
N HIS A 343 -3.28 14.80 11.74
CA HIS A 343 -3.08 15.76 12.81
C HIS A 343 -2.48 17.07 12.30
N GLU A 344 -2.99 18.21 12.78
CA GLU A 344 -2.64 19.55 12.28
C GLU A 344 -1.17 19.93 12.52
N SER A 345 -0.53 19.34 13.52
CA SER A 345 0.89 19.58 13.81
C SER A 345 1.83 18.94 12.78
N ILE A 346 1.37 17.98 11.96
CA ILE A 346 2.21 17.40 10.90
C ILE A 346 2.45 18.42 9.79
N GLY A 347 3.72 18.73 9.54
CA GLY A 347 4.17 19.58 8.43
C GLY A 347 4.74 18.80 7.26
N CYS A 348 5.34 17.63 7.51
CA CYS A 348 6.06 16.85 6.51
C CYS A 348 6.07 15.37 6.87
N PHE A 349 6.01 14.50 5.85
CA PHE A 349 6.17 13.05 5.99
C PHE A 349 7.43 12.54 5.27
N VAL A 350 8.43 12.08 6.02
CA VAL A 350 9.57 11.35 5.49
C VAL A 350 9.19 9.87 5.32
N THR A 351 9.18 9.39 4.08
CA THR A 351 8.59 8.10 3.73
C THR A 351 9.41 7.32 2.71
N HIS A 352 9.39 6.01 2.87
CA HIS A 352 9.85 5.05 1.85
C HIS A 352 9.03 5.05 0.56
N CYS A 353 7.91 5.78 0.47
CA CYS A 353 7.04 5.82 -0.72
C CYS A 353 6.37 4.48 -1.09
N GLY A 354 6.07 3.63 -0.11
CA GLY A 354 5.11 2.55 -0.33
C GLY A 354 3.75 3.14 -0.72
N PHE A 355 3.09 2.56 -1.73
CA PHE A 355 1.98 3.24 -2.42
C PHE A 355 0.80 3.59 -1.49
N ASN A 356 0.46 2.75 -0.51
CA ASN A 356 -0.56 3.11 0.47
C ASN A 356 -0.20 4.35 1.29
N SER A 357 1.04 4.45 1.78
CA SER A 357 1.49 5.63 2.54
C SER A 357 1.50 6.90 1.69
N VAL A 358 1.76 6.76 0.40
CA VAL A 358 1.63 7.84 -0.59
C VAL A 358 0.16 8.28 -0.70
N LEU A 359 -0.78 7.33 -0.87
CA LEU A 359 -2.21 7.63 -0.93
C LEU A 359 -2.74 8.24 0.37
N GLU A 360 -2.26 7.79 1.54
CA GLU A 360 -2.60 8.36 2.83
C GLU A 360 -2.15 9.82 2.94
N ALA A 361 -0.89 10.10 2.60
CA ALA A 361 -0.35 11.45 2.63
C ALA A 361 -1.07 12.38 1.63
N LEU A 362 -1.29 11.92 0.40
CA LEU A 362 -2.02 12.66 -0.63
C LEU A 362 -3.46 12.97 -0.20
N SER A 363 -4.18 11.97 0.32
CA SER A 363 -5.58 12.11 0.75
C SER A 363 -5.73 12.99 2.00
N LEU A 364 -4.65 13.19 2.77
CA LEU A 364 -4.64 14.04 3.95
C LEU A 364 -3.99 15.41 3.71
N GLY A 365 -3.37 15.61 2.55
CA GLY A 365 -2.74 16.87 2.13
C GLY A 365 -1.37 17.11 2.77
N VAL A 366 -0.64 16.02 3.06
CA VAL A 366 0.67 16.06 3.74
C VAL A 366 1.80 16.01 2.71
N PRO A 367 2.68 17.03 2.65
CA PRO A 367 3.91 17.00 1.85
C PRO A 367 4.86 15.86 2.23
N MET A 368 5.61 15.34 1.26
CA MET A 368 6.50 14.20 1.47
C MET A 368 7.98 14.49 1.18
N VAL A 369 8.89 14.00 2.04
CA VAL A 369 10.26 13.70 1.65
C VAL A 369 10.31 12.22 1.26
N ALA A 370 10.54 11.98 -0.03
CA ALA A 370 10.50 10.66 -0.63
C ALA A 370 11.90 10.02 -0.62
N MET A 371 12.06 8.97 0.19
CA MET A 371 13.32 8.23 0.37
C MET A 371 13.10 6.74 0.04
N PRO A 372 12.92 6.41 -1.25
CA PRO A 372 12.53 5.06 -1.68
C PRO A 372 13.59 4.02 -1.31
N GLN A 373 13.15 2.80 -0.99
CA GLN A 373 14.03 1.72 -0.55
C GLN A 373 14.11 0.56 -1.56
N TRP A 374 13.00 0.10 -2.15
CA TRP A 374 12.98 -1.07 -3.06
C TRP A 374 11.67 -1.21 -3.83
N ILE A 375 11.68 -2.10 -4.84
CA ILE A 375 10.54 -2.47 -5.71
C ILE A 375 9.86 -1.23 -6.30
N ASP A 376 8.61 -0.96 -5.95
CA ASP A 376 7.73 0.03 -6.54
C ASP A 376 8.03 1.46 -6.08
N GLN A 377 8.75 1.57 -4.96
CA GLN A 377 8.99 2.84 -4.27
C GLN A 377 9.76 3.87 -5.09
N PRO A 378 10.81 3.53 -5.87
CA PRO A 378 11.49 4.50 -6.72
C PRO A 378 10.56 5.12 -7.78
N THR A 379 9.66 4.32 -8.36
CA THR A 379 8.65 4.82 -9.30
C THR A 379 7.64 5.72 -8.58
N ASN A 380 7.15 5.32 -7.41
CA ASN A 380 6.24 6.16 -6.63
C ASN A 380 6.92 7.48 -6.22
N ALA A 381 8.19 7.46 -5.81
CA ALA A 381 8.96 8.64 -5.45
C ALA A 381 9.15 9.60 -6.65
N LYS A 382 9.39 9.06 -7.85
CA LYS A 382 9.42 9.84 -9.10
C LYS A 382 8.10 10.57 -9.34
N PHE A 383 6.97 9.88 -9.11
CA PHE A 383 5.64 10.47 -9.28
C PHE A 383 5.34 11.53 -8.23
N VAL A 384 5.71 11.30 -6.96
CA VAL A 384 5.59 12.27 -5.87
C VAL A 384 6.27 13.59 -6.20
N GLU A 385 7.47 13.56 -6.75
CA GLU A 385 8.22 14.78 -7.08
C GLU A 385 7.80 15.39 -8.42
N ASP A 386 7.80 14.60 -9.50
CA ASP A 386 7.77 15.15 -10.86
C ASP A 386 6.38 15.20 -11.49
N VAL A 387 5.45 14.37 -11.03
CA VAL A 387 4.10 14.23 -11.63
C VAL A 387 3.08 14.93 -10.76
N TRP A 388 3.00 14.56 -9.49
CA TRP A 388 2.03 15.11 -8.55
C TRP A 388 2.52 16.39 -7.87
N GLY A 389 3.85 16.59 -7.79
CA GLY A 389 4.47 17.78 -7.21
C GLY A 389 4.17 17.91 -5.71
N THR A 390 4.07 16.80 -4.99
CA THR A 390 3.68 16.71 -3.57
C THR A 390 4.84 16.36 -2.65
N GLY A 391 6.07 16.34 -3.16
CA GLY A 391 7.23 16.08 -2.33
C GLY A 391 8.56 16.39 -3.00
N ILE A 392 9.62 16.11 -2.25
CA ILE A 392 11.01 16.17 -2.72
C ILE A 392 11.59 14.77 -2.59
N ARG A 393 12.18 14.26 -3.67
CA ARG A 393 12.83 12.95 -3.65
C ARG A 393 14.29 13.13 -3.27
N VAL A 394 14.74 12.34 -2.29
CA VAL A 394 16.14 12.25 -1.91
C VAL A 394 16.75 11.01 -2.54
N LEU A 395 17.92 11.17 -3.13
CA LEU A 395 18.64 10.12 -3.83
C LEU A 395 19.87 9.71 -3.01
N PRO A 396 20.23 8.42 -2.99
CA PRO A 396 21.47 7.99 -2.37
C PRO A 396 22.69 8.44 -3.18
N ASP A 397 23.83 8.51 -2.50
CA ASP A 397 25.15 8.71 -3.08
C ASP A 397 25.68 7.42 -3.74
N GLU A 398 26.94 7.44 -4.18
CA GLU A 398 27.62 6.28 -4.78
C GLU A 398 27.80 5.09 -3.81
N LYS A 399 27.55 5.28 -2.50
CA LYS A 399 27.61 4.26 -1.45
C LYS A 399 26.23 3.72 -1.09
N ASP A 400 25.20 4.03 -1.87
CA ASP A 400 23.81 3.69 -1.59
C ASP A 400 23.28 4.32 -0.28
N LEU A 401 23.84 5.46 0.15
CA LEU A 401 23.43 6.19 1.36
C LEU A 401 22.84 7.56 1.03
N VAL A 402 21.71 7.88 1.65
CA VAL A 402 21.19 9.25 1.67
C VAL A 402 21.84 10.01 2.82
N GLU A 403 22.75 10.92 2.47
CA GLU A 403 23.46 11.76 3.44
C GLU A 403 22.50 12.63 4.27
N ARG A 404 22.82 12.82 5.55
CA ARG A 404 22.04 13.66 6.46
C ARG A 404 21.83 15.07 5.92
N GLN A 405 22.83 15.67 5.26
CA GLN A 405 22.72 17.03 4.72
C GLN A 405 21.65 17.11 3.61
N VAL A 406 21.52 16.05 2.80
CA VAL A 406 20.49 15.95 1.76
C VAL A 406 19.10 15.86 2.42
N LEU A 407 18.95 15.03 3.45
CA LEU A 407 17.71 14.92 4.23
C LEU A 407 17.34 16.24 4.90
N GLN A 408 18.29 16.89 5.59
CA GLN A 408 18.09 18.17 6.27
C GLN A 408 17.63 19.25 5.29
N LYS A 409 18.28 19.34 4.12
CA LYS A 409 17.90 20.30 3.08
C LYS A 409 16.50 20.03 2.54
N ALA A 410 16.16 18.77 2.26
CA ALA A 410 14.83 18.41 1.75
C ALA A 410 13.73 18.70 2.78
N ILE A 411 13.94 18.32 4.05
CA ILE A 411 12.98 18.60 5.13
C ILE A 411 12.82 20.11 5.31
N LYS A 412 13.92 20.85 5.39
CA LYS A 412 13.88 22.31 5.55
C LYS A 412 13.15 23.00 4.39
N GLU A 413 13.40 22.57 3.15
CA GLU A 413 12.73 23.15 1.98
C GLU A 413 11.21 22.90 2.01
N ILE A 414 10.76 21.73 2.47
CA ILE A 414 9.33 21.44 2.64
C ILE A 414 8.71 22.28 3.75
N MET A 415 9.40 22.37 4.89
CA MET A 415 8.86 23.02 6.10
C MET A 415 8.87 24.55 6.00
N GLU A 416 9.90 25.13 5.40
CA GLU A 416 10.17 26.58 5.46
C GLU A 416 10.38 27.23 4.08
N GLY A 417 10.67 26.45 3.04
CA GLY A 417 11.07 26.94 1.72
C GLY A 417 9.93 27.35 0.80
N GLU A 418 10.25 28.12 -0.25
CA GLU A 418 9.28 28.53 -1.27
C GLU A 418 8.79 27.33 -2.11
N LYS A 419 9.66 26.35 -2.40
CA LYS A 419 9.24 25.10 -3.07
C LYS A 419 8.27 24.33 -2.17
N GLY A 420 8.50 24.33 -0.85
CA GLY A 420 7.60 23.74 0.16
C GLY A 420 6.18 24.30 0.11
N LYS A 421 6.03 25.62 -0.06
CA LYS A 421 4.70 26.27 -0.22
C LYS A 421 3.96 25.78 -1.47
N VAL A 422 4.66 25.64 -2.60
CA VAL A 422 4.09 25.11 -3.84
C VAL A 422 3.69 23.64 -3.66
N ILE A 423 4.58 22.84 -3.06
CA ILE A 423 4.31 21.43 -2.74
C ILE A 423 3.07 21.28 -1.86
N LYS A 424 2.95 22.10 -0.81
CA LYS A 424 1.77 22.08 0.09
C LYS A 424 0.48 22.44 -0.63
N LYS A 425 0.52 23.42 -1.55
CA LYS A 425 -0.64 23.75 -2.40
C LYS A 425 -1.05 22.56 -3.28
N ASN A 426 -0.09 21.85 -3.86
CA ASN A 426 -0.36 20.66 -4.66
C ASN A 426 -0.92 19.52 -3.80
N ALA A 427 -0.36 19.27 -2.62
CA ALA A 427 -0.85 18.25 -1.70
C ALA A 427 -2.32 18.53 -1.30
N MET A 428 -2.67 19.79 -1.01
CA MET A 428 -4.05 20.19 -0.74
C MET A 428 -4.98 20.02 -1.94
N LYS A 429 -4.51 20.29 -3.17
CA LYS A 429 -5.28 20.01 -4.40
C LYS A 429 -5.60 18.51 -4.51
N TRP A 430 -4.60 17.65 -4.32
CA TRP A 430 -4.79 16.20 -4.43
C TRP A 430 -5.67 15.64 -3.31
N LYS A 431 -5.61 16.20 -2.10
CA LYS A 431 -6.53 15.89 -1.01
C LYS A 431 -7.99 16.08 -1.41
N GLU A 432 -8.32 17.21 -2.03
CA GLU A 432 -9.70 17.48 -2.45
C GLU A 432 -10.14 16.59 -3.62
N LEU A 433 -9.24 16.31 -4.58
CA LEU A 433 -9.53 15.37 -5.67
C LEU A 433 -9.72 13.92 -5.19
N ALA A 434 -8.96 13.50 -4.18
CA ALA A 434 -9.08 12.18 -3.55
C ALA A 434 -10.45 12.01 -2.88
N LYS A 435 -10.93 13.05 -2.18
CA LYS A 435 -12.29 13.07 -1.61
C LYS A 435 -13.36 13.08 -2.69
N GLU A 436 -13.23 13.94 -3.70
CA GLU A 436 -14.16 14.01 -4.82
C GLU A 436 -14.32 12.65 -5.52
N ALA A 437 -13.23 11.90 -5.68
CA ALA A 437 -13.27 10.60 -6.34
C ALA A 437 -14.13 9.56 -5.61
N ILE A 438 -14.14 9.56 -4.28
CA ILE A 438 -14.81 8.54 -3.46
C ILE A 438 -16.17 8.98 -2.91
N ASP A 439 -16.46 10.28 -2.97
CA ASP A 439 -17.75 10.85 -2.60
C ASP A 439 -18.87 10.37 -3.54
N GLU A 440 -20.13 10.58 -3.16
CA GLU A 440 -21.29 10.16 -3.94
C GLU A 440 -21.25 10.73 -5.37
N GLY A 441 -21.28 9.84 -6.37
CA GLY A 441 -21.17 10.21 -7.79
C GLY A 441 -19.74 10.49 -8.28
N GLY A 442 -18.74 10.38 -7.41
CA GLY A 442 -17.33 10.45 -7.75
C GLY A 442 -16.86 9.29 -8.64
N SER A 443 -15.70 9.44 -9.31
CA SER A 443 -15.20 8.43 -10.25
C SER A 443 -15.02 7.04 -9.64
N SER A 444 -14.50 6.98 -8.41
CA SER A 444 -14.27 5.72 -7.70
C SER A 444 -15.57 5.17 -7.13
N ASP A 445 -16.47 6.01 -6.60
CA ASP A 445 -17.80 5.54 -6.17
C ASP A 445 -18.59 4.93 -7.33
N ASN A 446 -18.57 5.58 -8.51
CA ASN A 446 -19.20 5.06 -9.73
C ASN A 446 -18.61 3.72 -10.16
N ASN A 447 -17.28 3.59 -10.15
CA ASN A 447 -16.61 2.32 -10.46
C ASN A 447 -16.98 1.21 -9.46
N ILE A 448 -17.05 1.54 -8.16
CA ILE A 448 -17.50 0.59 -7.13
C ILE A 448 -18.97 0.21 -7.35
N ASN A 449 -19.83 1.17 -7.73
CA ASN A 449 -21.25 0.92 -8.05
C ASN A 449 -21.40 0.00 -9.27
N GLU A 450 -20.63 0.24 -10.33
CA GLU A 450 -20.65 -0.61 -11.54
C GLU A 450 -20.19 -2.04 -11.22
N PHE A 451 -19.10 -2.16 -10.45
CA PHE A 451 -18.63 -3.47 -9.98
C PHE A 451 -19.67 -4.17 -9.11
N ALA A 452 -20.27 -3.45 -8.15
CA ALA A 452 -21.31 -3.97 -7.27
C ALA A 452 -22.55 -4.45 -8.05
N ALA A 453 -22.96 -3.71 -9.08
CA ALA A 453 -24.07 -4.08 -9.95
C ALA A 453 -23.78 -5.34 -10.76
N ALA A 454 -22.53 -5.55 -11.20
CA ALA A 454 -22.11 -6.73 -11.95
C ALA A 454 -22.09 -8.04 -11.13
N LEU A 455 -22.34 -7.98 -9.80
CA LEU A 455 -22.43 -9.15 -8.94
C LEU A 455 -23.84 -9.74 -8.83
N PHE A 456 -24.86 -9.04 -9.33
CA PHE A 456 -26.27 -9.49 -9.37
C PHE A 456 -26.61 -10.04 -10.75
#